data_AF-A0A8J6UVS3-F1
#
_entry.id   AF-A0A8J6UVS3-F1
#
_cell.length_a   1.000
_cell.length_b   1.000
_cell.length_c   1.000
_cell.angle_alpha   90.00
_cell.angle_beta   90.00
_cell.angle_gamma   90.00
#
_symmetry.space_group_name_H-M   'P 1'
#
loop_
_entity.id
_entity.type
_entity.pdbx_description
1 polymer ?
#
loop_
_entity_poly.entity_id
_entity_poly.type
_entity_poly.pdbx_seq_one_letter_code
_entity_poly.pdbx_strand_id
1 'polypeptide(L)'
;MPHSPLFVSNSNRSRGQRLTYWGVQEVMKQLANHTGINLHAHRGRHTFCTNLIVKLEMDTALAMELSRHRDIRSFKRYTNRKNKLAAKRAFLKAADQLY
;
A
#
# COMPACT_ATOMS: atom_id res chain seq x y z
N MET A 1 14.71 -11.79 -19.95
CA MET A 1 13.52 -11.05 -19.46
C MET A 1 12.29 -11.66 -20.12
N PRO A 2 11.16 -11.84 -19.42
CA PRO A 2 9.94 -12.28 -20.08
C PRO A 2 9.55 -11.29 -21.20
N HIS A 3 9.28 -11.82 -22.39
CA HIS A 3 8.95 -11.01 -23.58
C HIS A 3 7.47 -10.60 -23.64
N SER A 4 6.62 -11.18 -22.78
CA SER A 4 5.20 -10.91 -22.69
C SER A 4 4.83 -10.15 -21.40
N PRO A 5 3.76 -9.34 -21.42
CA PRO A 5 3.25 -8.69 -20.22
C PRO A 5 2.62 -9.71 -19.25
N LEU A 6 2.82 -9.52 -17.95
CA LEU A 6 2.18 -10.35 -16.92
C LEU A 6 0.65 -10.24 -16.93
N PHE A 7 0.13 -9.05 -17.23
CA PHE A 7 -1.30 -8.78 -17.33
C PHE A 7 -1.64 -8.24 -18.72
N VAL A 8 -2.66 -8.83 -19.33
CA VAL A 8 -3.22 -8.44 -20.63
C VAL A 8 -4.66 -7.96 -20.49
N SER A 9 -5.10 -7.14 -21.44
CA SER A 9 -6.47 -6.69 -21.57
C SER A 9 -7.35 -7.80 -22.18
N ASN A 10 -8.54 -7.97 -21.62
CA ASN A 10 -9.59 -8.84 -22.16
C ASN A 10 -10.75 -8.05 -22.81
N SER A 11 -10.60 -6.73 -22.96
CA SER A 11 -11.62 -5.91 -23.62
C SER A 11 -11.62 -6.14 -25.13
N ASN A 12 -12.78 -5.98 -25.76
CA ASN A 12 -12.93 -6.16 -27.22
C ASN A 12 -12.01 -5.26 -28.05
N ARG A 13 -11.63 -4.07 -27.53
CA ARG A 13 -10.81 -3.08 -28.26
C ARG A 13 -9.30 -3.33 -28.18
N SER A 14 -8.82 -4.07 -27.19
CA SER A 14 -7.37 -4.23 -26.94
C SER A 14 -7.00 -5.63 -26.45
N ARG A 15 -7.79 -6.63 -26.82
CA ARG A 15 -7.63 -8.01 -26.36
C ARG A 15 -6.20 -8.53 -26.60
N GLY A 16 -5.60 -9.12 -25.58
CA GLY A 16 -4.24 -9.68 -25.63
C GLY A 16 -3.11 -8.65 -25.53
N GLN A 17 -3.41 -7.35 -25.60
CA GLN A 17 -2.42 -6.29 -25.40
C GLN A 17 -2.11 -6.08 -23.91
N ARG A 18 -0.95 -5.48 -23.60
CA ARG A 18 -0.56 -5.13 -22.22
C ARG A 18 -1.67 -4.33 -21.53
N LEU A 19 -2.02 -4.73 -20.30
CA LEU A 19 -2.99 -3.99 -19.50
C LEU A 19 -2.48 -2.57 -19.23
N THR A 20 -3.28 -1.58 -19.58
CA THR A 20 -2.93 -0.17 -19.42
C THR A 20 -3.20 0.31 -18.00
N TYR A 21 -2.69 1.49 -17.67
CA TYR A 21 -3.04 2.20 -16.43
C TYR A 21 -4.56 2.29 -16.21
N TRP A 22 -5.31 2.63 -17.27
CA TRP A 22 -6.77 2.71 -17.22
C TRP A 22 -7.43 1.35 -16.96
N GLY A 23 -6.90 0.28 -17.55
CA GLY A 23 -7.36 -1.07 -17.25
C GLY A 23 -7.17 -1.43 -15.78
N VAL A 24 -6.03 -1.07 -15.18
CA VAL A 24 -5.80 -1.25 -13.74
C VAL A 24 -6.78 -0.39 -12.91
N GLN A 25 -6.99 0.88 -13.28
CA GLN A 25 -7.96 1.72 -12.57
C GLN A 25 -9.37 1.15 -12.61
N GLU A 26 -9.80 0.63 -13.77
CA GLU A 26 -11.13 0.05 -13.93
C GLU A 26 -11.31 -1.20 -13.07
N VAL A 27 -10.31 -2.09 -13.04
CA VAL A 27 -10.31 -3.25 -12.12
C VAL A 27 -10.43 -2.80 -10.66
N MET A 28 -9.66 -1.79 -10.25
CA MET A 28 -9.72 -1.27 -8.88
C MET A 28 -11.08 -0.66 -8.55
N LYS A 29 -11.72 0.04 -9.51
CA LYS A 29 -13.06 0.62 -9.36
C LYS A 29 -14.12 -0.47 -9.21
N GLN A 30 -14.06 -1.53 -10.02
CA GLN A 30 -14.98 -2.66 -9.91
C GLN A 30 -14.84 -3.35 -8.54
N LEU A 31 -13.62 -3.58 -8.08
CA LEU A 31 -13.38 -4.10 -6.73
C LEU A 31 -13.92 -3.17 -5.63
N ALA A 32 -13.73 -1.86 -5.75
CA ALA A 32 -14.28 -0.88 -4.81
C ALA A 32 -15.81 -0.95 -4.75
N ASN A 33 -16.47 -1.03 -5.91
CA ASN A 33 -17.92 -1.13 -6.01
C ASN A 33 -18.46 -2.44 -5.41
N HIS A 34 -17.81 -3.57 -5.68
CA HIS A 34 -18.25 -4.87 -5.17
C HIS A 34 -18.05 -5.03 -3.67
N THR A 35 -17.02 -4.40 -3.11
CA THR A 35 -16.68 -4.54 -1.69
C THR A 35 -17.24 -3.42 -0.82
N GLY A 36 -17.69 -2.30 -1.42
CA GLY A 36 -18.00 -1.06 -0.70
C GLY A 36 -16.77 -0.38 -0.08
N ILE A 37 -15.56 -0.90 -0.31
CA ILE A 37 -14.33 -0.35 0.24
C ILE A 37 -13.80 0.72 -0.72
N ASN A 38 -13.41 1.88 -0.19
CA ASN A 38 -12.72 2.91 -0.97
C ASN A 38 -11.30 2.43 -1.36
N LEU A 39 -11.20 1.81 -2.55
CA LEU A 39 -9.99 1.24 -3.11
C LEU A 39 -9.54 2.00 -4.36
N HIS A 40 -8.23 2.27 -4.44
CA HIS A 40 -7.55 2.69 -5.66
C HIS A 40 -6.11 2.17 -5.64
N ALA A 41 -5.46 2.03 -6.80
CA ALA A 41 -4.16 1.36 -6.92
C ALA A 41 -3.10 1.91 -5.94
N HIS A 42 -3.04 3.24 -5.78
CA HIS A 42 -2.09 3.88 -4.87
C HIS A 42 -2.36 3.58 -3.38
N ARG A 43 -3.60 3.24 -2.97
CA ARG A 43 -3.88 2.76 -1.59
C ARG A 43 -3.17 1.46 -1.32
N GLY A 44 -3.09 0.56 -2.30
CA GLY A 44 -2.34 -0.69 -2.16
C GLY A 44 -0.90 -0.43 -1.73
N ARG A 45 -0.24 0.55 -2.37
CA ARG A 45 1.12 0.98 -2.00
C ARG A 45 1.18 1.58 -0.60
N HIS A 46 0.23 2.43 -0.21
CA HIS A 46 0.18 2.96 1.15
C HIS A 46 -0.03 1.89 2.22
N THR A 47 -0.93 0.94 1.98
CA THR A 47 -1.20 -0.18 2.89
C THR A 47 0.01 -1.07 3.02
N PHE A 48 0.68 -1.40 1.90
CA PHE A 48 1.92 -2.16 1.88
C PHE A 48 2.99 -1.51 2.77
N CYS A 49 3.34 -0.24 2.52
CA CYS A 49 4.36 0.45 3.32
C CYS A 49 3.98 0.59 4.80
N THR A 50 2.70 0.83 5.10
CA THR A 50 2.22 0.90 6.49
C THR A 50 2.41 -0.43 7.19
N ASN A 51 2.09 -1.56 6.52
CA ASN A 51 2.24 -2.89 7.11
C ASN A 51 3.70 -3.24 7.37
N LEU A 52 4.62 -2.93 6.43
CA LEU A 52 6.07 -3.13 6.64
C LEU A 52 6.54 -2.47 7.95
N ILE A 53 6.11 -1.23 8.19
CA ILE A 53 6.60 -0.42 9.31
C ILE A 53 5.85 -0.69 10.63
N VAL A 54 4.52 -0.80 10.58
CA VAL A 54 3.67 -0.85 11.78
C VAL A 54 3.40 -2.28 12.23
N LYS A 55 3.20 -3.21 11.30
CA LYS A 55 2.82 -4.60 11.64
C LYS A 55 4.03 -5.52 11.69
N LEU A 56 4.92 -5.40 10.73
CA LEU A 56 6.13 -6.23 10.62
C LEU A 56 7.33 -5.60 11.31
N GLU A 57 7.19 -4.36 11.80
CA GLU A 57 8.22 -3.59 12.49
C GLU A 57 9.58 -3.55 11.77
N MET A 58 9.55 -3.67 10.44
CA MET A 58 10.72 -3.72 9.59
C MET A 58 11.57 -2.45 9.69
N ASP A 59 12.88 -2.62 9.48
CA ASP A 59 13.79 -1.50 9.32
C ASP A 59 13.34 -0.56 8.19
N THR A 60 13.53 0.75 8.40
CA THR A 60 13.02 1.77 7.47
C THR A 60 13.74 1.73 6.11
N ALA A 61 15.05 1.47 6.08
CA ALA A 61 15.82 1.39 4.85
C ALA A 61 15.37 0.20 4.00
N LEU A 62 15.19 -0.97 4.61
CA LEU A 62 14.69 -2.16 3.91
C LEU A 62 13.26 -1.97 3.41
N ALA A 63 12.38 -1.34 4.21
CA ALA A 63 11.02 -1.05 3.79
C ALA A 63 10.97 -0.04 2.62
N MET A 64 11.89 0.93 2.60
CA MET A 64 12.06 1.87 1.49
C MET A 64 12.58 1.17 0.23
N GLU A 65 13.51 0.23 0.36
CA GLU A 65 14.03 -0.57 -0.74
C GLU A 65 12.92 -1.37 -1.43
N LEU A 66 12.17 -2.16 -0.66
CA LEU A 66 11.06 -2.99 -1.16
C LEU A 66 9.96 -2.15 -1.82
N SER A 67 9.69 -0.96 -1.28
CA SER A 67 8.68 -0.06 -1.81
C SER A 67 9.21 0.92 -2.87
N ARG A 68 10.51 0.88 -3.16
CA ARG A 68 11.22 1.76 -4.11
C ARG A 68 11.09 3.26 -3.80
N HIS A 69 11.03 3.63 -2.52
CA HIS A 69 11.12 5.03 -2.12
C HIS A 69 12.59 5.47 -2.11
N ARG A 70 12.89 6.53 -2.86
CA ARG A 70 14.24 7.12 -2.89
C ARG A 70 14.44 8.20 -1.82
N ASP A 71 13.37 8.90 -1.47
CA ASP A 71 13.42 10.01 -0.51
C ASP A 71 12.71 9.63 0.79
N ILE A 72 13.45 9.66 1.90
CA ILE A 72 12.95 9.40 3.24
C ILE A 72 11.80 10.35 3.64
N ARG A 73 11.78 11.58 3.12
CA ARG A 73 10.71 12.55 3.38
C ARG A 73 9.35 12.05 2.90
N SER A 74 9.33 11.41 1.72
CA SER A 74 8.11 10.81 1.16
C SER A 74 7.64 9.57 1.96
N PHE A 75 8.57 8.93 2.68
CA PHE A 75 8.32 7.74 3.50
C PHE A 75 7.94 8.08 4.96
N LYS A 76 8.31 9.27 5.43
CA LYS A 76 8.11 9.74 6.83
C LYS A 76 6.68 9.58 7.34
N ARG A 77 5.67 9.59 6.47
CA ARG A 77 4.27 9.33 6.87
C ARG A 77 4.05 7.97 7.53
N TYR A 78 4.77 6.93 7.12
CA TYR A 78 4.59 5.58 7.65
C TYR A 78 5.30 5.43 9.00
N THR A 79 6.51 5.99 9.13
CA THR A 79 7.24 6.02 10.41
C THR A 79 6.53 6.90 11.43
N ASN A 80 6.00 8.06 11.03
CA ASN A 80 5.16 8.90 11.90
C ASN A 80 3.93 8.14 12.42
N ARG A 81 3.32 7.27 11.60
CA ARG A 81 2.19 6.45 12.04
C ARG A 81 2.60 5.42 13.09
N LYS A 82 3.75 4.75 12.95
CA LYS A 82 4.32 3.87 13.98
C LYS A 82 4.55 4.64 15.28
N ASN A 83 5.18 5.82 15.21
CA ASN A 83 5.47 6.64 16.37
C ASN A 83 4.20 7.08 17.12
N LYS A 84 3.16 7.50 16.38
CA LYS A 84 1.86 7.86 16.98
C LYS A 84 1.19 6.68 17.68
N LEU A 85 1.26 5.48 17.09
CA LEU A 85 0.71 4.27 17.71
C LEU A 85 1.50 3.85 18.95
N ALA A 86 2.83 3.95 18.91
CA ALA A 86 3.68 3.70 20.07
C ALA A 86 3.39 4.69 21.20
N ALA A 87 3.29 5.99 20.90
CA ALA A 87 2.93 7.02 21.86
C ALA A 87 1.55 6.79 22.49
N LYS A 88 0.53 6.44 21.66
CA LYS A 88 -0.81 6.09 22.16
C LYS A 88 -0.76 4.90 23.13
N ARG A 89 -0.01 3.84 22.80
CA ARG A 89 0.15 2.67 23.66
C ARG A 89 0.85 3.03 24.98
N ALA A 90 1.92 3.82 24.92
CA ALA A 90 2.64 4.27 26.12
C ALA A 90 1.74 5.11 27.04
N PHE A 91 0.95 6.03 26.47
CA PHE A 91 0.01 6.85 27.21
C PHE A 91 -1.06 6.00 27.92
N LEU A 92 -1.72 5.09 27.20
CA LEU A 92 -2.76 4.22 27.77
C LEU A 92 -2.19 3.31 28.88
N LYS A 93 -0.94 2.86 28.74
CA LYS A 93 -0.26 2.06 29.76
C LYS A 93 0.04 2.88 31.02
N ALA A 94 0.45 4.14 30.86
CA ALA A 94 0.69 5.05 31.99
C ALA A 94 -0.60 5.47 32.70
N ALA A 95 -1.72 5.53 31.97
CA ALA A 95 -3.03 5.85 32.51
C ALA A 95 -3.76 4.65 33.16
N ASP A 96 -3.11 3.48 33.22
CA ASP A 96 -3.69 2.21 33.68
C ASP A 96 -4.97 1.80 32.91
N GLN A 97 -5.12 2.29 31.67
CA GLN A 97 -6.24 2.01 30.78
C GLN A 97 -5.93 0.88 29.79
N LEU A 98 -4.84 0.15 30.01
CA LEU A 98 -4.38 -0.94 29.14
C LEU A 98 -4.43 -2.31 29.82
N TYR A 99 -5.15 -2.42 30.95
CA TYR A 99 -5.44 -3.67 31.65
C TYR A 99 -6.95 -3.83 31.83
#